data_AF-A0A523VA09-F1
#
_entry.id   AF-A0A523VA09-F1
#
_cell.length_a   1.000
_cell.length_b   1.000
_cell.length_c   1.000
_cell.angle_alpha   90.00
_cell.angle_beta   90.00
_cell.angle_gamma   90.00
#
_symmetry.space_group_name_H-M   'P 1'
#
loop_
_entity.id
_entity.type
_entity.pdbx_description
1 polymer ?
#
loop_
_entity_poly.entity_id
_entity_poly.type
_entity_poly.pdbx_seq_one_letter_code
_entity_poly.pdbx_strand_id
1 'polypeptide(L)'
;MKIKKIFIIRYGPLQNIDLDIGPGLQVLWGRNEAGKTLTIDAIVKMMLGGKVRDFDRINRVEEDPEGFILFEDTDGKEIKVSAKKGLAKHIPFAGLDLRNIFIIRDSDLTLKQECGYYKSITDRLTGMNLEKIEDLLSGIKDYGRLTRPSSDADLSDSRDYGKIVSLAREARSYISDSTEYADQAGRQKYDYLELDQLRLKQ
;
A
#
# COMPACT_ATOMS: atom_id res chain seq x y z
N MET A 1 10.87 3.03 23.58
CA MET A 1 10.20 4.31 23.27
C MET A 1 9.15 4.63 24.32
N LYS A 2 9.08 5.87 24.83
CA LYS A 2 8.12 6.31 25.86
C LYS A 2 7.67 7.75 25.61
N ILE A 3 6.44 8.09 25.98
CA ILE A 3 5.95 9.48 25.97
C ILE A 3 6.48 10.17 27.21
N LYS A 4 7.09 11.35 27.03
CA LYS A 4 7.58 12.22 28.11
C LYS A 4 6.61 13.34 28.43
N LYS A 5 6.10 13.98 27.39
CA LYS A 5 5.31 15.21 27.52
C LYS A 5 4.33 15.31 26.37
N ILE A 6 3.14 15.81 26.68
CA ILE A 6 2.09 16.11 25.70
C ILE A 6 1.71 17.56 25.91
N PHE A 7 1.89 18.37 24.87
CA PHE A 7 1.57 19.78 24.88
C PHE A 7 0.60 20.08 23.74
N ILE A 8 -0.60 20.56 24.05
CA ILE A 8 -1.63 20.96 23.08
C ILE A 8 -1.95 22.44 23.32
N ILE A 9 -1.58 23.27 22.35
CA ILE A 9 -1.86 24.70 22.35
C ILE A 9 -3.34 24.92 22.06
N ARG A 10 -3.86 24.26 21.01
CA ARG A 10 -5.26 24.39 20.57
C ARG A 10 -5.76 23.12 19.89
N TYR A 11 -6.97 22.69 20.24
CA TYR A 11 -7.74 21.70 19.49
C TYR A 11 -9.22 21.76 19.90
N GLY A 12 -10.07 22.35 19.06
CA GLY A 12 -11.46 22.64 19.41
C GLY A 12 -11.55 23.49 20.68
N PRO A 13 -12.30 23.04 21.71
CA PRO A 13 -12.36 23.73 23.00
C PRO A 13 -11.11 23.55 23.87
N LEU A 14 -10.18 22.65 23.53
CA LEU A 14 -8.96 22.45 24.30
C LEU A 14 -7.97 23.58 24.04
N GLN A 15 -7.46 24.17 25.12
CA GLN A 15 -6.45 25.21 25.06
C GLN A 15 -5.38 24.99 26.14
N ASN A 16 -4.11 25.16 25.77
CA ASN A 16 -2.95 25.13 26.67
C ASN A 16 -2.91 23.91 27.62
N ILE A 17 -3.18 22.71 27.09
CA ILE A 17 -2.98 21.47 27.84
C ILE A 17 -1.49 21.19 27.89
N ASP A 18 -0.94 21.09 29.10
CA ASP A 18 0.43 20.67 29.35
C ASP A 18 0.42 19.47 30.31
N LEU A 19 0.86 18.30 29.80
CA LEU A 19 0.86 17.04 30.54
C LEU A 19 2.27 16.46 30.54
N ASP A 20 2.89 16.43 31.71
CA ASP A 20 4.13 15.68 31.95
C ASP A 20 3.78 14.23 32.30
N ILE A 21 4.30 13.30 31.49
CA ILE A 21 3.98 11.87 31.59
C ILE A 21 5.07 11.18 32.41
N GLY A 22 4.72 10.81 33.65
CA GLY A 22 5.56 10.01 34.53
C GLY A 22 5.44 8.50 34.26
N PRO A 23 6.26 7.68 34.93
CA PRO A 23 6.19 6.22 34.81
C PRO A 23 4.87 5.66 35.36
N GLY A 24 4.49 4.47 34.88
CA GLY A 24 3.34 3.73 35.39
C GLY A 24 2.00 4.11 34.75
N LEU A 25 0.91 3.84 35.47
CA LEU A 25 -0.45 4.11 35.03
C LEU A 25 -0.80 5.59 35.25
N GLN A 26 -1.10 6.29 34.17
CA GLN A 26 -1.57 7.68 34.21
C GLN A 26 -3.08 7.73 33.91
N VAL A 27 -3.82 8.45 34.75
CA VAL A 27 -5.29 8.55 34.63
C VAL A 27 -5.67 10.00 34.34
N LEU A 28 -6.26 10.21 33.16
CA LEU A 28 -6.88 11.49 32.80
C LEU A 28 -8.36 11.46 33.20
N TRP A 29 -8.74 12.24 34.21
CA TRP A 29 -10.10 12.28 34.75
C TRP A 29 -10.66 13.71 34.79
N GLY A 30 -11.99 13.82 34.93
CA GLY A 30 -12.68 15.11 34.95
C GLY A 30 -14.17 14.94 34.65
N ARG A 31 -14.93 16.05 34.74
CA ARG A 31 -16.37 16.07 34.45
C ARG A 31 -16.68 15.64 33.02
N ASN A 32 -17.93 15.26 32.75
CA ASN A 32 -18.40 15.08 31.37
C ASN A 32 -18.13 16.36 30.57
N GLU A 33 -17.77 16.19 29.30
CA GLU A 33 -17.45 17.28 28.37
C GLU A 33 -16.20 18.10 28.73
N ALA A 34 -15.43 17.73 29.76
CA ALA A 34 -14.15 18.36 30.09
C ALA A 34 -13.04 18.14 29.03
N GLY A 35 -13.37 17.59 27.86
CA GLY A 35 -12.43 17.43 26.76
C GLY A 35 -11.55 16.18 26.81
N LYS A 36 -11.76 15.25 27.76
CA LYS A 36 -10.95 14.02 27.90
C LYS A 36 -10.80 13.24 26.58
N THR A 37 -11.91 12.96 25.91
CA THR A 37 -11.92 12.25 24.63
C THR A 37 -11.21 13.04 23.54
N LEU A 38 -11.41 14.37 23.52
CA LEU A 38 -10.73 15.25 22.56
C LEU A 38 -9.22 15.30 22.79
N THR A 39 -8.75 15.17 24.03
CA THR A 39 -7.32 15.09 24.34
C THR A 39 -6.71 13.84 23.70
N ILE A 40 -7.39 12.69 23.84
CA ILE A 40 -6.95 11.44 23.19
C ILE A 40 -6.99 11.57 21.66
N ASP A 41 -8.05 12.15 21.10
CA ASP A 41 -8.17 12.36 19.65
C ASP A 41 -7.03 13.26 19.11
N ALA A 42 -6.69 14.33 19.84
CA ALA A 42 -5.57 15.22 19.51
C ALA A 42 -4.23 14.47 19.52
N ILE A 43 -3.99 13.65 20.55
CA ILE A 43 -2.78 12.83 20.68
C ILE A 43 -2.64 11.89 19.47
N VAL A 44 -3.71 11.17 19.13
CA VAL A 44 -3.74 10.25 17.99
C VAL A 44 -3.48 10.99 16.67
N LYS A 45 -4.16 12.11 16.44
CA LYS A 45 -3.95 12.94 15.24
C LYS A 45 -2.51 13.45 15.13
N MET A 46 -1.90 13.87 16.24
CA MET A 46 -0.50 14.28 16.26
C MET A 46 0.45 13.12 15.95
N MET A 47 0.22 11.92 16.52
CA MET A 47 1.02 10.73 16.26
C MET A 47 0.90 10.26 14.80
N LEU A 48 -0.27 10.40 14.17
CA LEU A 48 -0.50 9.94 12.80
C LEU A 48 -0.26 11.00 11.73
N GLY A 49 0.11 12.21 12.13
CA GLY A 49 0.30 13.33 11.21
C GLY A 49 -0.98 13.71 10.46
N GLY A 50 -2.12 13.75 11.16
CA GLY A 50 -3.44 14.03 10.61
C GLY A 50 -4.09 12.89 9.80
N LYS A 51 -3.34 11.83 9.49
CA LYS A 51 -3.85 10.69 8.70
C LYS A 51 -4.52 9.65 9.60
N VAL A 52 -5.76 9.91 9.97
CA VAL A 52 -6.53 9.08 10.93
C VAL A 52 -7.58 8.17 10.29
N ARG A 53 -7.40 7.77 9.02
CA ARG A 53 -8.37 6.97 8.25
C ARG A 53 -8.73 5.62 8.89
N ASP A 54 -7.85 5.08 9.70
CA ASP A 54 -8.06 3.78 10.32
C ASP A 54 -9.00 3.85 11.54
N PHE A 55 -9.11 5.00 12.19
CA PHE A 55 -9.88 5.20 13.43
C PHE A 55 -11.33 5.63 13.16
N ASP A 56 -12.27 5.02 13.87
CA ASP A 56 -13.68 5.38 13.75
C ASP A 56 -14.00 6.59 14.64
N ARG A 57 -14.85 7.50 14.13
CA ARG A 57 -15.38 8.67 14.88
C ARG A 57 -14.31 9.56 15.57
N ILE A 58 -13.15 9.70 14.96
CA ILE A 58 -12.03 10.49 15.51
C ILE A 58 -12.06 11.98 15.08
N ASN A 59 -12.71 12.29 13.96
CA ASN A 59 -12.85 13.66 13.46
C ASN A 59 -14.06 14.35 14.09
N ARG A 60 -14.05 14.51 15.41
CA ARG A 60 -15.07 15.29 16.15
C ARG A 60 -14.94 16.79 15.95
N VAL A 61 -13.74 17.24 15.56
CA VAL A 61 -13.41 18.62 15.21
C VAL A 61 -12.69 18.60 13.86
N GLU A 62 -13.01 19.55 12.99
CA GLU A 62 -12.44 19.67 11.64
C GLU A 62 -10.98 20.09 11.65
N GLU A 63 -10.57 20.94 12.60
CA GLU A 63 -9.20 21.44 12.67
C GLU A 63 -8.20 20.38 13.16
N ASP A 64 -6.92 20.59 12.81
CA ASP A 64 -5.82 19.78 13.30
C ASP A 64 -5.30 20.32 14.64
N PRO A 65 -4.88 19.45 15.57
CA PRO A 65 -4.34 19.89 16.85
C PRO A 65 -3.01 20.63 16.67
N GLU A 66 -2.91 21.81 17.29
CA GLU A 66 -1.68 22.57 17.40
C GLU A 66 -0.96 22.20 18.69
N GLY A 67 0.30 21.77 18.58
CA GLY A 67 1.06 21.30 19.73
C GLY A 67 2.17 20.32 19.34
N PHE A 68 2.65 19.59 20.35
CA PHE A 68 3.62 18.53 20.17
C PHE A 68 3.54 17.45 21.24
N ILE A 69 4.02 16.26 20.87
CA ILE A 69 4.30 15.17 21.79
C ILE A 69 5.81 14.95 21.79
N LEU A 70 6.40 14.88 22.98
CA LEU A 70 7.79 14.54 23.18
C LEU A 70 7.89 13.06 23.54
N PHE A 71 8.65 12.32 22.74
CA PHE A 71 8.99 10.93 22.99
C PHE A 71 10.47 10.80 23.33
N GLU A 72 10.81 9.80 24.12
CA GLU A 72 12.18 9.35 24.32
C GLU A 72 12.33 7.95 23.71
N ASP A 73 13.32 7.76 22.86
CA ASP A 73 13.63 6.47 22.23
C ASP A 73 14.38 5.52 23.17
N THR A 74 14.63 4.28 22.76
CA THR A 74 15.45 3.31 23.53
C THR A 74 16.87 3.79 23.77
N ASP A 75 17.42 4.60 22.85
CA ASP A 75 18.75 5.18 22.95
C ASP A 75 18.78 6.49 23.78
N GLY A 76 17.66 6.84 24.43
CA GLY A 76 17.53 8.08 25.21
C GLY A 76 17.36 9.35 24.39
N LYS A 77 17.27 9.24 23.05
CA LYS A 77 17.09 10.38 22.15
C LYS A 77 15.67 10.92 22.20
N GLU A 78 15.54 12.23 22.29
CA GLU A 78 14.24 12.90 22.27
C GLU A 78 13.73 13.14 20.83
N ILE A 79 12.45 12.82 20.62
CA ILE A 79 11.77 12.94 19.33
C ILE A 79 10.51 13.78 19.54
N LYS A 80 10.45 14.92 18.86
CA LYS A 80 9.30 15.84 18.90
C LYS A 80 8.38 15.60 17.70
N VAL A 81 7.15 15.20 17.99
CA VAL A 81 6.12 14.86 16.99
C VAL A 81 4.99 15.88 17.05
N SER A 82 4.42 16.22 15.89
CA SER A 82 3.25 17.09 15.77
C SER A 82 2.37 16.63 14.60
N ALA A 83 1.16 17.18 14.48
CA ALA A 83 0.21 16.85 13.41
C ALA A 83 0.78 17.02 11.98
N LYS A 84 1.81 17.85 11.78
CA LYS A 84 2.45 18.00 10.46
C LYS A 84 3.53 16.95 10.16
N LYS A 85 4.19 16.43 11.20
CA LYS A 85 5.33 15.52 11.04
C LYS A 85 4.93 14.06 11.22
N GLY A 86 4.00 13.79 12.13
CA GLY A 86 3.62 12.44 12.54
C GLY A 86 4.79 11.65 13.14
N LEU A 87 4.50 10.45 13.61
CA LEU A 87 5.46 9.51 14.16
C LEU A 87 6.05 8.59 13.09
N ALA A 88 5.32 8.37 11.99
CA ALA A 88 5.69 7.45 10.91
C ALA A 88 7.06 7.75 10.26
N LYS A 89 7.56 8.99 10.35
CA LYS A 89 8.90 9.36 9.86
C LYS A 89 10.04 8.87 10.74
N HIS A 90 9.75 8.62 12.00
CA HIS A 90 10.72 8.21 13.00
C HIS A 90 10.66 6.71 13.24
N ILE A 91 9.46 6.11 13.11
CA ILE A 91 9.25 4.70 13.37
C ILE A 91 8.28 4.14 12.33
N PRO A 92 8.60 2.98 11.71
CA PRO A 92 7.75 2.36 10.70
C PRO A 92 6.55 1.65 11.34
N PHE A 93 5.67 2.39 12.02
CA PHE A 93 4.36 1.89 12.43
C PHE A 93 3.31 2.24 11.37
N ALA A 94 2.49 1.26 10.99
CA ALA A 94 1.29 1.51 10.21
C ALA A 94 0.21 2.15 11.11
N GLY A 95 -0.71 2.93 10.53
CA GLY A 95 -1.84 3.51 11.28
C GLY A 95 -2.69 2.45 11.97
N LEU A 96 -2.82 1.28 11.34
CA LEU A 96 -3.43 0.08 11.90
C LEU A 96 -2.73 -0.42 13.16
N ASP A 97 -1.40 -0.34 13.24
CA ASP A 97 -0.65 -0.81 14.41
C ASP A 97 -0.99 0.03 15.64
N LEU A 98 -1.10 1.35 15.46
CA LEU A 98 -1.53 2.28 16.52
C LEU A 98 -2.97 2.01 16.96
N ARG A 99 -3.90 1.75 16.02
CA ARG A 99 -5.30 1.45 16.35
C ARG A 99 -5.47 0.11 17.06
N ASN A 100 -4.87 -0.95 16.52
CA ASN A 100 -5.19 -2.31 16.94
C ASN A 100 -4.42 -2.74 18.20
N ILE A 101 -3.25 -2.15 18.50
CA ILE A 101 -2.41 -2.56 19.64
C ILE A 101 -2.31 -1.47 20.71
N PHE A 102 -1.95 -0.24 20.30
CA PHE A 102 -1.49 0.77 21.26
C PHE A 102 -2.61 1.67 21.79
N ILE A 103 -3.66 1.91 21.01
CA ILE A 103 -4.72 2.86 21.35
C ILE A 103 -6.07 2.15 21.31
N ILE A 104 -6.54 1.77 22.50
CA ILE A 104 -7.86 1.13 22.67
C ILE A 104 -8.88 2.22 23.02
N ARG A 105 -9.89 2.41 22.17
CA ARG A 105 -11.00 3.35 22.36
C ARG A 105 -12.31 2.58 22.45
N ASP A 106 -13.33 3.14 23.12
CA ASP A 106 -14.65 2.47 23.16
C ASP A 106 -15.22 2.23 21.77
N SER A 107 -14.92 3.13 20.84
CA SER A 107 -15.45 3.09 19.49
C SER A 107 -14.65 2.14 18.59
N ASP A 108 -13.52 1.63 19.07
CA ASP A 108 -12.56 0.80 18.34
C ASP A 108 -12.24 -0.50 19.14
N LEU A 109 -13.24 -1.11 19.78
CA LEU A 109 -13.05 -2.33 20.59
C LEU A 109 -12.77 -3.59 19.78
N THR A 110 -13.02 -3.57 18.48
CA THR A 110 -12.74 -4.68 17.55
C THR A 110 -11.53 -4.37 16.69
N LEU A 111 -10.71 -5.38 16.43
CA LEU A 111 -9.56 -5.25 15.53
C LEU A 111 -10.02 -4.97 14.10
N LYS A 112 -9.48 -3.90 13.47
CA LYS A 112 -9.71 -3.71 12.03
C LYS A 112 -9.01 -4.81 11.26
N GLN A 113 -9.69 -5.35 10.24
CA GLN A 113 -9.11 -6.30 9.30
C GLN A 113 -8.47 -7.51 10.01
N GLU A 114 -9.11 -8.00 11.07
CA GLU A 114 -8.59 -8.96 12.03
C GLU A 114 -7.76 -10.10 11.40
N CYS A 115 -8.32 -10.83 10.43
CA CYS A 115 -7.63 -11.94 9.76
C CYS A 115 -6.35 -11.50 9.03
N GLY A 116 -6.43 -10.43 8.22
CA GLY A 116 -5.27 -9.92 7.47
C GLY A 116 -4.23 -9.29 8.39
N TYR A 117 -4.69 -8.60 9.43
CA TYR A 117 -3.83 -7.97 10.42
C TYR A 117 -3.03 -9.01 11.21
N TYR A 118 -3.66 -10.10 11.68
CA TYR A 118 -2.95 -11.19 12.35
C TYR A 118 -1.92 -11.88 11.46
N LYS A 119 -2.23 -12.11 10.18
CA LYS A 119 -1.26 -12.63 9.21
C LYS A 119 -0.06 -11.68 9.10
N SER A 120 -0.32 -10.38 8.90
CA SER A 120 0.74 -9.37 8.75
C SER A 120 1.63 -9.23 9.99
N ILE A 121 1.06 -9.32 11.20
CA ILE A 121 1.84 -9.31 12.45
C ILE A 121 2.68 -10.57 12.56
N THR A 122 2.09 -11.73 12.28
CA THR A 122 2.79 -13.01 12.38
C THR A 122 3.96 -13.03 11.41
N ASP A 123 3.76 -12.57 10.18
CA ASP A 123 4.81 -12.41 9.17
C ASP A 123 5.92 -11.47 9.66
N ARG A 124 5.58 -10.29 10.20
CA ARG A 124 6.56 -9.35 10.76
C ARG A 124 7.34 -9.91 11.95
N LEU A 125 6.66 -10.59 12.87
CA LEU A 125 7.27 -11.19 14.07
C LEU A 125 8.19 -12.36 13.73
N THR A 126 7.82 -13.15 12.72
CA THR A 126 8.63 -14.28 12.21
C THR A 126 9.70 -13.83 11.21
N GLY A 127 9.69 -12.57 10.78
CA GLY A 127 10.57 -12.04 9.75
C GLY A 127 10.26 -12.56 8.34
N MET A 128 9.09 -13.16 8.14
CA MET A 128 8.63 -13.67 6.86
C MET A 128 8.06 -12.51 6.03
N ASN A 129 8.42 -12.44 4.74
CA ASN A 129 7.88 -11.46 3.80
C ASN A 129 6.87 -12.13 2.83
N LEU A 130 6.05 -13.07 3.34
CA LEU A 130 5.15 -13.87 2.53
C LEU A 130 4.17 -13.00 1.72
N GLU A 131 3.50 -12.06 2.38
CA GLU A 131 2.56 -11.14 1.71
C GLU A 131 3.22 -10.34 0.58
N LYS A 132 4.41 -9.79 0.81
CA LYS A 132 5.15 -9.05 -0.23
C LYS A 132 5.55 -9.94 -1.42
N ILE A 133 5.91 -11.19 -1.13
CA ILE A 133 6.28 -12.16 -2.17
C ILE A 133 5.03 -12.53 -2.97
N GLU A 134 3.90 -12.78 -2.31
CA GLU A 134 2.60 -13.03 -2.95
C GLU A 134 2.19 -11.86 -3.86
N ASP A 135 2.32 -10.62 -3.39
CA ASP A 135 2.02 -9.41 -4.16
C ASP A 135 2.93 -9.26 -5.39
N LEU A 136 4.24 -9.45 -5.21
CA LEU A 136 5.21 -9.40 -6.31
C LEU A 136 4.92 -10.50 -7.35
N LEU A 137 4.62 -11.72 -6.90
CA LEU A 137 4.26 -12.82 -7.79
C LEU A 137 2.98 -12.53 -8.57
N SER A 138 1.97 -11.92 -7.93
CA SER A 138 0.76 -11.48 -8.62
C SER A 138 1.06 -10.40 -9.65
N GLY A 139 1.87 -9.39 -9.30
CA GLY A 139 2.27 -8.34 -10.22
C GLY A 139 3.06 -8.87 -11.43
N ILE A 140 3.98 -9.81 -11.21
CA ILE A 140 4.73 -10.50 -12.28
C ILE A 140 3.77 -11.29 -13.17
N LYS A 141 2.83 -12.01 -12.57
CA LYS A 141 1.83 -12.79 -13.29
C LYS A 141 0.97 -11.89 -14.18
N ASP A 142 0.50 -10.76 -13.67
CA ASP A 142 -0.35 -9.83 -14.42
C ASP A 142 0.44 -9.12 -15.53
N TYR A 143 1.65 -8.64 -15.24
CA TYR A 143 2.49 -7.94 -16.21
C TYR A 143 2.92 -8.88 -17.35
N GLY A 144 3.41 -10.07 -17.01
CA GLY A 144 3.77 -11.10 -17.98
C GLY A 144 2.57 -11.82 -18.59
N ARG A 145 1.36 -11.53 -18.12
CA ARG A 145 0.10 -12.19 -18.49
C ARG A 145 0.25 -13.71 -18.47
N LEU A 146 0.79 -14.23 -17.37
CA LEU A 146 1.18 -15.63 -17.18
C LEU A 146 0.05 -16.43 -16.51
N THR A 147 0.03 -17.74 -16.73
CA THR A 147 -0.83 -18.66 -15.97
C THR A 147 -0.36 -18.79 -14.52
N ARG A 148 0.96 -18.94 -14.33
CA ARG A 148 1.63 -19.03 -13.02
C ARG A 148 3.01 -18.37 -13.08
N PRO A 149 3.44 -17.66 -12.02
CA PRO A 149 4.75 -17.00 -11.95
C PRO A 149 5.90 -17.95 -11.52
N SER A 150 5.89 -19.21 -11.99
CA SER A 150 6.91 -20.23 -11.70
C SER A 150 7.90 -20.40 -12.87
N SER A 151 8.93 -21.23 -12.69
CA SER A 151 10.03 -21.44 -13.64
C SER A 151 9.61 -21.73 -15.09
N ASP A 152 8.52 -22.48 -15.28
CA ASP A 152 8.01 -22.84 -16.61
C ASP A 152 7.12 -21.74 -17.25
N ALA A 153 6.81 -20.67 -16.50
CA ALA A 153 6.07 -19.44 -16.89
C ALA A 153 5.32 -19.47 -18.24
N ASP A 154 4.26 -20.27 -18.32
CA ASP A 154 3.43 -20.30 -19.53
C ASP A 154 2.56 -19.06 -19.64
N LEU A 155 2.48 -18.50 -20.85
CA LEU A 155 1.56 -17.42 -21.19
C LEU A 155 0.10 -17.83 -20.90
N SER A 156 -0.71 -16.88 -20.45
CA SER A 156 -2.11 -17.11 -20.17
C SER A 156 -2.93 -17.13 -21.46
N ASP A 157 -3.75 -18.18 -21.60
CA ASP A 157 -4.78 -18.27 -22.64
C ASP A 157 -6.16 -17.84 -22.11
N SER A 158 -6.21 -17.16 -20.95
CA SER A 158 -7.48 -16.65 -20.43
C SER A 158 -8.05 -15.55 -21.33
N ARG A 159 -9.39 -15.43 -21.32
CA ARG A 159 -10.08 -14.36 -22.06
C ARG A 159 -9.71 -12.98 -21.53
N ASP A 160 -9.44 -12.86 -20.24
CA ASP A 160 -9.13 -11.58 -19.58
C ASP A 160 -7.83 -10.96 -20.10
N TYR A 161 -6.87 -11.80 -20.53
CA TYR A 161 -5.63 -11.34 -21.15
C TYR A 161 -5.68 -11.36 -22.69
N GLY A 162 -6.82 -11.68 -23.29
CA GLY A 162 -7.00 -11.69 -24.75
C GLY A 162 -6.45 -12.93 -25.45
N LYS A 163 -6.39 -14.10 -24.77
CA LYS A 163 -5.94 -15.38 -25.33
C LYS A 163 -4.57 -15.30 -26.01
N ILE A 164 -3.56 -14.85 -25.26
CA ILE A 164 -2.25 -14.52 -25.82
C ILE A 164 -1.54 -15.73 -26.39
N VAL A 165 -1.73 -16.91 -25.79
CA VAL A 165 -1.18 -18.16 -26.33
C VAL A 165 -1.72 -18.40 -27.74
N SER A 166 -3.04 -18.26 -27.92
CA SER A 166 -3.69 -18.41 -29.21
C SER A 166 -3.17 -17.38 -30.22
N LEU A 167 -3.08 -16.11 -29.83
CA LEU A 167 -2.57 -15.03 -30.68
C LEU A 167 -1.10 -15.26 -31.10
N ALA A 168 -0.25 -15.67 -30.17
CA ALA A 168 1.15 -15.96 -30.44
C ALA A 168 1.32 -17.16 -31.38
N ARG A 169 0.43 -18.17 -31.28
CA ARG A 169 0.42 -19.32 -32.18
C ARG A 169 -0.01 -18.92 -33.59
N GLU A 170 -1.07 -18.13 -33.73
CA GLU A 170 -1.53 -17.62 -35.03
C GLU A 170 -0.45 -16.77 -35.70
N ALA A 171 0.19 -15.86 -34.96
CA ALA A 171 1.30 -15.05 -35.48
C ALA A 171 2.45 -15.91 -36.00
N ARG A 172 2.82 -16.99 -35.30
CA ARG A 172 3.84 -17.93 -35.77
C ARG A 172 3.41 -18.68 -37.03
N SER A 173 2.15 -19.08 -37.13
CA SER A 173 1.60 -19.68 -38.35
C SER A 173 1.73 -18.72 -39.52
N TYR A 174 1.29 -17.47 -39.37
CA TYR A 174 1.39 -16.46 -40.43
C TYR A 174 2.82 -16.17 -40.86
N ILE A 175 3.78 -16.18 -39.93
CA ILE A 175 5.21 -16.04 -40.28
C ILE A 175 5.67 -17.24 -41.12
N SER A 176 5.28 -18.47 -40.74
CA SER A 176 5.60 -19.68 -41.49
C SER A 176 4.98 -19.63 -42.90
N ASP A 177 3.71 -19.29 -43.00
CA ASP A 177 3.00 -19.23 -44.28
C ASP A 177 3.58 -18.12 -45.18
N SER A 178 3.90 -16.97 -44.60
CA SER A 178 4.51 -15.86 -45.34
C SER A 178 5.91 -16.19 -45.84
N THR A 179 6.69 -16.95 -45.07
CA THR A 179 8.04 -17.36 -45.48
C THR A 179 7.99 -18.44 -46.55
N GLU A 180 7.08 -19.41 -46.44
CA GLU A 180 6.86 -20.42 -47.46
C GLU A 180 6.38 -19.79 -48.78
N TYR A 181 5.42 -18.85 -48.72
CA TYR A 181 4.95 -18.14 -49.89
C TYR A 181 6.07 -17.34 -50.59
N ALA A 182 6.90 -16.63 -49.81
CA ALA A 182 8.04 -15.89 -50.36
C ALA A 182 9.03 -16.83 -51.08
N ASP A 183 9.33 -17.99 -50.49
CA ASP A 183 10.19 -18.99 -51.10
C ASP A 183 9.59 -19.59 -52.39
N GLN A 184 8.29 -19.89 -52.39
CA GLN A 184 7.59 -20.39 -53.57
C GLN A 184 7.56 -19.34 -54.70
N ALA A 185 7.26 -18.08 -54.37
CA ALA A 185 7.25 -16.98 -55.33
C ALA A 185 8.63 -16.78 -55.98
N GLY A 186 9.70 -16.85 -55.19
CA GLY A 186 11.08 -16.81 -55.71
C GLY A 186 11.42 -17.98 -56.62
N ARG A 187 11.04 -19.22 -56.26
CA ARG A 187 11.26 -20.42 -57.09
C ARG A 187 10.49 -20.38 -58.40
N GLN A 188 9.25 -19.91 -58.36
CA GLN A 188 8.37 -19.80 -59.52
C GLN A 188 8.62 -18.53 -60.33
N LYS A 189 9.60 -17.71 -59.93
CA LYS A 189 9.98 -16.45 -60.59
C LYS A 189 8.80 -15.52 -60.79
N TYR A 190 7.87 -15.51 -59.83
CA TYR A 190 6.68 -14.66 -59.90
C TYR A 190 7.02 -13.17 -59.91
N ASP A 191 8.20 -12.80 -59.40
CA ASP A 191 8.76 -11.45 -59.49
C ASP A 191 8.96 -10.97 -60.96
N TYR A 192 9.07 -11.91 -61.90
CA TYR A 192 9.25 -11.63 -63.32
C TYR A 192 7.94 -11.76 -64.14
N LEU A 193 6.84 -12.21 -63.54
CA LEU A 193 5.56 -12.37 -64.24
C LEU A 193 5.03 -11.04 -64.77
N GLU A 194 5.20 -9.93 -64.03
CA GLU A 194 4.79 -8.60 -64.51
C GLU A 194 5.62 -8.15 -65.73
N LEU A 195 6.91 -8.48 -65.76
CA LEU A 195 7.79 -8.21 -66.91
C LEU A 195 7.42 -9.05 -68.13
N ASP A 196 7.06 -10.32 -67.94
CA ASP A 196 6.64 -11.19 -69.03
C ASP A 196 5.24 -10.83 -69.57
N GLN A 197 4.33 -10.33 -68.72
CA GLN A 197 3.04 -9.78 -69.18
C GLN A 197 3.18 -8.51 -70.03
N LEU A 198 4.19 -7.68 -69.76
CA LEU A 198 4.49 -6.49 -70.56
C LEU A 198 5.06 -6.87 -71.94
N ARG A 199 5.84 -7.94 -72.03
CA ARG A 199 6.40 -8.45 -73.29
C ARG A 199 5.34 -9.05 -74.22
N LEU A 200 4.27 -9.63 -73.68
CA LEU A 200 3.17 -10.20 -74.47
C LEU A 200 2.19 -9.15 -75.03
N LYS A 201 2.29 -7.89 -74.61
CA LYS A 201 1.43 -6.77 -75.07
C LYS A 201 2.09 -5.89 -76.14
N GLN A 202 3.32 -6.20 -76.58
CA GLN A 202 3.98 -5.59 -77.75
C GLN A 202 3.83 -6.50 -78.97
#